data_AF-A0AAX6HDM1-F1
#
_entry.id   AF-A0AAX6HDM1-F1
#
_cell.length_a   1.000
_cell.length_b   1.000
_cell.length_c   1.000
_cell.angle_alpha   90.00
_cell.angle_beta   90.00
_cell.angle_gamma   90.00
#
_symmetry.space_group_name_H-M   'P 1'
#
loop_
_entity.id
_entity.type
_entity.pdbx_description
1 polymer ?
#
loop_
_entity_poly.entity_id
_entity_poly.type
_entity_poly.pdbx_seq_one_letter_code
_entity_poly.pdbx_strand_id
1 'polypeptide(L)'
;MTQMLAPTMQCQMGMSRSPIQARNTITTKMWSSLLLNIQGPKAKRSTSGFKVFALKSSDNIGTVSRLEGLLNLDITPFTDKIIAEYIWVGGTGIDVRSKSRTISKPVEHPSELPKWNYDGSSTGQAPGEDSEVILYPQAIFKDPFRGGNNILVICDSYTPSGEPIPTNKRHRAAQIFSDAKVVNEVPWFGIEQEYTLLQTDVKWPLGWPVGGYPGPQGPYYCAAGADKSFGRDISDAHYKACLYAGINISGTNGEVMPGQWEYQVGPSVGIEAGDHIWCSRYILERITEQAGVVLSLDPKPIEGDWNGAGCHTNYSTKSMREEGGFEVIKKAILNLSLRHKDHISAYGEGTKGG
;
A
#
# COMPACT_ATOMS: atom_id res chain seq x y z
N MET A 1 -47.74 -28.47 10.29
CA MET A 1 -48.54 -28.51 11.53
C MET A 1 -47.78 -27.77 12.61
N THR A 2 -48.45 -26.79 13.16
CA THR A 2 -48.10 -25.82 14.20
C THR A 2 -47.95 -26.49 15.57
N GLN A 3 -47.05 -26.02 16.44
CA GLN A 3 -47.41 -25.38 17.72
C GLN A 3 -46.19 -25.06 18.60
N MET A 4 -46.17 -23.80 19.06
CA MET A 4 -45.39 -23.25 20.16
C MET A 4 -45.85 -23.82 21.50
N LEU A 5 -44.99 -23.75 22.53
CA LEU A 5 -45.34 -23.35 23.91
C LEU A 5 -44.05 -23.10 24.72
N ALA A 6 -43.92 -21.88 25.27
CA ALA A 6 -43.12 -21.55 26.46
C ALA A 6 -44.10 -21.44 27.67
N PRO A 7 -43.75 -21.00 28.90
CA PRO A 7 -42.46 -20.83 29.59
C PRO A 7 -42.48 -21.43 31.04
N THR A 8 -41.43 -21.25 31.86
CA THR A 8 -41.62 -21.05 33.32
C THR A 8 -40.43 -20.34 33.98
N MET A 9 -40.74 -19.23 34.67
CA MET A 9 -39.88 -18.56 35.64
C MET A 9 -40.00 -19.24 37.01
N GLN A 10 -38.95 -19.17 37.83
CA GLN A 10 -39.15 -19.00 39.27
C GLN A 10 -38.04 -18.14 39.91
N CYS A 11 -38.51 -17.21 40.73
CA CYS A 11 -37.83 -16.18 41.49
C CYS A 11 -37.85 -16.58 42.97
N GLN A 12 -36.81 -16.20 43.73
CA GLN A 12 -36.86 -15.80 45.16
C GLN A 12 -35.46 -15.25 45.52
N MET A 13 -35.28 -13.93 45.74
CA MET A 13 -35.47 -13.19 47.01
C MET A 13 -34.89 -13.95 48.22
N GLY A 14 -33.98 -13.45 49.05
CA GLY A 14 -33.47 -12.12 49.33
C GLY A 14 -33.13 -12.06 50.84
N MET A 15 -32.20 -11.18 51.22
CA MET A 15 -32.16 -10.38 52.46
C MET A 15 -30.79 -10.27 53.15
N SER A 16 -30.51 -9.00 53.42
CA SER A 16 -29.40 -8.29 54.03
C SER A 16 -29.04 -8.65 55.48
N ARG A 17 -27.82 -8.27 55.90
CA ARG A 17 -27.57 -7.30 57.01
C ARG A 17 -26.07 -6.98 57.17
N SER A 18 -25.73 -5.69 57.07
CA SER A 18 -24.57 -5.04 57.74
C SER A 18 -25.01 -4.60 59.17
N PRO A 19 -24.23 -3.87 60.03
CA PRO A 19 -22.89 -3.28 59.89
C PRO A 19 -22.00 -3.34 61.20
N ILE A 20 -20.96 -2.48 61.25
CA ILE A 20 -20.21 -1.88 62.41
C ILE A 20 -18.72 -2.31 62.42
N GLN A 21 -17.74 -1.53 61.92
CA GLN A 21 -17.13 -0.26 62.38
C GLN A 21 -16.06 -0.43 63.49
N ALA A 22 -14.79 -0.14 63.21
CA ALA A 22 -13.85 0.54 64.11
C ALA A 22 -12.55 0.97 63.40
N ARG A 23 -12.14 2.21 63.70
CA ARG A 23 -10.93 2.94 63.24
C ARG A 23 -9.67 2.48 63.98
N ASN A 24 -8.49 2.74 63.40
CA ASN A 24 -7.49 3.62 64.03
C ASN A 24 -6.34 4.00 63.06
N THR A 25 -6.10 5.30 63.02
CA THR A 25 -4.95 6.02 62.45
C THR A 25 -3.82 6.07 63.48
N ILE A 26 -2.54 6.14 63.07
CA ILE A 26 -1.45 6.96 63.68
C ILE A 26 -0.16 6.77 62.85
N THR A 27 0.67 7.81 62.90
CA THR A 27 1.62 8.35 61.91
C THR A 27 3.11 8.10 62.22
N THR A 28 3.95 8.16 61.17
CA THR A 28 5.33 8.70 61.06
C THR A 28 6.44 8.35 62.07
N LYS A 29 7.58 7.80 61.61
CA LYS A 29 8.87 8.49 61.30
C LYS A 29 10.08 7.51 61.16
N MET A 30 10.92 7.81 60.16
CA MET A 30 12.38 7.59 60.00
C MET A 30 13.08 6.52 60.87
N TRP A 31 13.74 5.55 60.22
CA TRP A 31 15.10 5.11 60.57
C TRP A 31 15.88 4.79 59.29
N SER A 32 17.10 5.31 59.21
CA SER A 32 18.02 5.26 58.09
C SER A 32 18.83 3.96 58.06
N SER A 33 19.39 3.69 56.87
CA SER A 33 20.61 2.92 56.60
C SER A 33 20.65 1.43 56.98
N LEU A 34 20.54 0.57 55.97
CA LEU A 34 21.61 -0.39 55.67
C LEU A 34 21.61 -0.72 54.17
N LEU A 35 22.61 -0.21 53.46
CA LEU A 35 23.03 -0.67 52.14
C LEU A 35 23.73 -2.02 52.33
N LEU A 36 23.23 -3.08 51.69
CA LEU A 36 24.05 -4.21 51.27
C LEU A 36 23.54 -4.72 49.92
N ASN A 37 24.48 -4.73 48.98
CA ASN A 37 24.35 -5.13 47.59
C ASN A 37 23.70 -6.51 47.41
N ILE A 38 22.62 -6.58 46.63
CA ILE A 38 22.28 -7.75 45.83
C ILE A 38 21.94 -7.25 44.43
N GLN A 39 22.91 -7.32 43.52
CA GLN A 39 22.71 -7.11 42.09
C GLN A 39 22.01 -8.36 41.52
N GLY A 40 20.68 -8.31 41.44
CA GLY A 40 19.91 -9.19 40.55
C GLY A 40 19.95 -8.62 39.11
N PRO A 41 19.96 -9.47 38.07
CA PRO A 41 20.04 -9.00 36.69
C PRO A 41 18.77 -8.24 36.34
N LYS A 42 18.89 -6.92 36.10
CA LYS A 42 17.81 -6.12 35.51
C LYS A 42 17.60 -6.62 34.08
N ALA A 43 16.53 -7.38 33.87
CA ALA A 43 16.00 -7.66 32.55
C ALA A 43 15.69 -6.33 31.86
N LYS A 44 16.57 -5.89 30.96
CA LYS A 44 16.30 -4.78 30.06
C LYS A 44 15.16 -5.23 29.14
N ARG A 45 13.95 -4.72 29.37
CA ARG A 45 12.92 -4.67 28.32
C ARG A 45 13.50 -3.86 27.18
N SER A 46 13.99 -4.55 26.16
CA SER A 46 14.33 -3.97 24.87
C SER A 46 13.03 -3.60 24.19
N THR A 47 12.54 -2.38 24.41
CA THR A 47 11.66 -1.73 23.44
C THR A 47 12.53 -1.45 22.21
N SER A 48 12.44 -2.32 21.21
CA SER A 48 13.04 -2.11 19.90
C SER A 48 12.34 -0.93 19.24
N GLY A 49 12.79 0.27 19.58
CA GLY A 49 12.48 1.46 18.80
C GLY A 49 12.93 1.19 17.37
N PHE A 50 11.96 1.24 16.47
CA PHE A 50 12.13 1.11 15.04
C PHE A 50 13.25 2.05 14.59
N LYS A 51 14.37 1.48 14.12
CA LYS A 51 15.37 2.25 13.40
C LYS A 51 14.99 2.12 11.93
N VAL A 52 14.54 3.23 11.35
CA VAL A 52 14.70 3.46 9.92
C VAL A 52 16.12 3.00 9.54
N PHE A 53 16.31 2.34 8.39
CA PHE A 53 17.63 2.01 7.85
C PHE A 53 18.51 3.24 7.54
N ALA A 54 18.26 4.39 8.17
CA ALA A 54 19.25 5.41 8.42
C ALA A 54 20.28 4.85 9.41
N LEU A 55 21.48 4.57 8.91
CA LEU A 55 22.70 4.30 9.68
C LEU A 55 22.67 5.07 11.01
N LYS A 56 22.46 4.36 12.12
CA LYS A 56 22.66 4.95 13.44
C LYS A 56 24.13 5.31 13.54
N SER A 57 24.43 6.59 13.45
CA SER A 57 25.61 7.14 14.08
C SER A 57 25.16 8.28 14.95
N SER A 58 25.30 8.08 16.26
CA SER A 58 25.23 9.14 17.25
C SER A 58 26.33 10.20 17.05
N ASP A 59 27.22 10.04 16.07
CA ASP A 59 28.40 10.91 15.85
C ASP A 59 28.71 11.27 14.36
N ASN A 60 27.92 10.88 13.33
CA ASN A 60 28.21 11.31 11.92
C ASN A 60 27.38 12.52 11.47
N ILE A 61 27.70 13.69 11.98
CA ILE A 61 27.17 14.96 11.45
C ILE A 61 27.75 15.28 10.04
N GLY A 62 28.78 14.56 9.57
CA GLY A 62 29.50 14.86 8.33
C GLY A 62 28.97 14.23 7.03
N THR A 63 28.90 12.90 6.93
CA THR A 63 28.74 12.21 5.62
C THR A 63 27.28 11.97 5.22
N VAL A 64 26.43 11.54 6.15
CA VAL A 64 25.00 11.28 5.87
C VAL A 64 24.29 12.56 5.46
N SER A 65 24.56 13.66 6.19
CA SER A 65 24.03 14.99 5.87
C SER A 65 24.48 15.50 4.49
N ARG A 66 25.71 15.20 4.05
CA ARG A 66 26.20 15.58 2.71
C ARG A 66 25.47 14.82 1.61
N LEU A 67 25.26 13.51 1.77
CA LEU A 67 24.56 12.72 0.76
C LEU A 67 23.09 13.17 0.66
N GLU A 68 22.42 13.37 1.78
CA GLU A 68 21.06 13.90 1.82
C GLU A 68 20.97 15.29 1.15
N GLY A 69 21.94 16.17 1.41
CA GLY A 69 22.04 17.47 0.75
C GLY A 69 22.20 17.37 -0.77
N LEU A 70 22.95 16.37 -1.27
CA LEU A 70 23.09 16.11 -2.71
C LEU A 70 21.82 15.51 -3.32
N LEU A 71 21.13 14.61 -2.60
CA LEU A 71 19.87 14.02 -3.06
C LEU A 71 18.75 15.06 -3.18
N ASN A 72 18.73 16.05 -2.29
CA ASN A 72 17.75 17.13 -2.25
C ASN A 72 18.22 18.40 -2.98
N LEU A 73 19.26 18.32 -3.81
CA LEU A 73 19.81 19.48 -4.50
C LEU A 73 18.81 20.03 -5.52
N ASP A 74 18.39 21.29 -5.33
CA ASP A 74 17.60 22.00 -6.33
C ASP A 74 18.50 22.42 -7.51
N ILE A 75 18.29 21.73 -8.64
CA ILE A 75 19.03 22.00 -9.88
C ILE A 75 18.38 23.08 -10.75
N THR A 76 17.16 23.55 -10.41
CA THR A 76 16.40 24.49 -11.25
C THR A 76 17.10 25.84 -11.49
N PRO A 77 17.91 26.40 -10.57
CA PRO A 77 18.65 27.64 -10.85
C PRO A 77 19.81 27.47 -11.85
N PHE A 78 20.21 26.22 -12.16
CA PHE A 78 21.42 25.92 -12.93
C PHE A 78 21.12 25.34 -14.32
N THR A 79 19.92 24.80 -14.55
CA THR A 79 19.56 24.13 -15.80
C THR A 79 18.04 23.94 -15.92
N ASP A 80 17.52 24.01 -17.15
CA ASP A 80 16.12 23.65 -17.45
C ASP A 80 15.91 22.13 -17.59
N LYS A 81 17.00 21.36 -17.66
CA LYS A 81 16.94 19.90 -17.74
C LYS A 81 16.23 19.29 -16.54
N ILE A 82 15.43 18.27 -16.79
CA ILE A 82 14.73 17.49 -15.76
C ILE A 82 15.15 16.03 -15.81
N ILE A 83 14.88 15.30 -14.73
CA ILE A 83 15.00 13.85 -14.67
C ILE A 83 13.61 13.24 -14.84
N ALA A 84 13.49 12.31 -15.79
CA ALA A 84 12.28 11.53 -16.02
C ALA A 84 12.55 10.06 -15.67
N GLU A 85 11.84 9.54 -14.68
CA GLU A 85 11.88 8.14 -14.25
C GLU A 85 10.83 7.34 -15.02
N TYR A 86 11.28 6.54 -15.98
CA TYR A 86 10.39 5.69 -16.79
C TYR A 86 10.12 4.42 -16.01
N ILE A 87 8.84 4.14 -15.76
CA ILE A 87 8.34 3.04 -14.93
C ILE A 87 7.53 2.09 -15.82
N TRP A 88 7.75 0.78 -15.68
CA TRP A 88 7.00 -0.25 -16.40
C TRP A 88 6.78 -1.50 -15.55
N VAL A 89 5.83 -2.33 -15.97
CA VAL A 89 5.56 -3.65 -15.38
C VAL A 89 6.49 -4.68 -16.01
N GLY A 90 7.19 -5.46 -15.18
CA GLY A 90 8.12 -6.49 -15.59
C GLY A 90 7.47 -7.80 -16.04
N GLY A 91 8.29 -8.83 -16.26
CA GLY A 91 7.84 -10.11 -16.82
C GLY A 91 6.96 -10.95 -15.90
N THR A 92 6.99 -10.72 -14.58
CA THR A 92 6.10 -11.43 -13.65
C THR A 92 4.67 -10.90 -13.72
N GLY A 93 4.46 -9.72 -14.33
CA GLY A 93 3.18 -9.04 -14.34
C GLY A 93 2.82 -8.32 -13.04
N ILE A 94 3.65 -8.44 -11.99
CA ILE A 94 3.46 -7.79 -10.69
C ILE A 94 4.66 -6.90 -10.35
N ASP A 95 5.88 -7.33 -10.71
CA ASP A 95 7.10 -6.58 -10.46
C ASP A 95 7.14 -5.24 -11.21
N VAL A 96 7.50 -4.17 -10.50
CA VAL A 96 7.68 -2.84 -11.09
C VAL A 96 9.16 -2.59 -11.34
N ARG A 97 9.49 -2.03 -12.51
CA ARG A 97 10.85 -1.68 -12.89
C ARG A 97 10.89 -0.21 -13.26
N SER A 98 12.05 0.42 -13.09
CA SER A 98 12.23 1.79 -13.55
C SER A 98 13.67 2.12 -13.94
N LYS A 99 13.83 3.18 -14.72
CA LYS A 99 15.12 3.84 -14.94
C LYS A 99 14.96 5.30 -15.32
N SER A 100 15.97 6.10 -15.02
CA SER A 100 15.97 7.55 -15.25
C SER A 100 16.72 7.99 -16.50
N ARG A 101 16.19 8.99 -17.22
CA ARG A 101 16.93 9.78 -18.22
C ARG A 101 16.80 11.27 -17.97
N THR A 102 17.77 12.02 -18.49
CA THR A 102 17.68 13.48 -18.57
C THR A 102 16.85 13.89 -19.78
N ILE A 103 15.87 14.77 -19.56
CA ILE A 103 15.10 15.46 -20.60
C ILE A 103 15.54 16.92 -20.62
N SER A 104 15.59 17.53 -21.81
CA SER A 104 16.19 18.85 -22.00
C SER A 104 15.41 20.00 -21.35
N LYS A 105 14.12 19.82 -21.11
CA LYS A 105 13.19 20.81 -20.55
C LYS A 105 12.02 20.12 -19.85
N PRO A 106 11.23 20.82 -19.02
CA PRO A 106 9.94 20.34 -18.55
C PRO A 106 9.01 20.00 -19.72
N VAL A 107 8.17 19.00 -19.52
CA VAL A 107 7.15 18.54 -20.48
C VAL A 107 5.78 18.54 -19.81
N GLU A 108 4.72 18.75 -20.59
CA GLU A 108 3.35 18.79 -20.08
C GLU A 108 2.54 17.57 -20.51
N HIS A 109 2.85 17.00 -21.69
CA HIS A 109 2.12 15.87 -22.24
C HIS A 109 3.01 14.63 -22.46
N PRO A 110 2.54 13.40 -22.16
CA PRO A 110 3.31 12.16 -22.36
C PRO A 110 3.84 11.99 -23.79
N SER A 111 3.14 12.48 -24.81
CA SER A 111 3.58 12.37 -26.21
C SER A 111 4.82 13.22 -26.55
N GLU A 112 5.19 14.19 -25.71
CA GLU A 112 6.42 14.97 -25.87
C GLU A 112 7.65 14.21 -25.41
N LEU A 113 7.45 13.14 -24.63
CA LEU A 113 8.53 12.32 -24.12
C LEU A 113 9.04 11.35 -25.20
N PRO A 114 10.36 11.19 -25.32
CA PRO A 114 10.91 10.20 -26.24
C PRO A 114 10.52 8.80 -25.79
N LYS A 115 10.18 7.94 -26.74
CA LYS A 115 10.21 6.49 -26.51
C LYS A 115 11.59 6.08 -26.02
N TRP A 116 11.64 5.00 -25.27
CA TRP A 116 12.90 4.44 -24.82
C TRP A 116 12.87 2.92 -24.96
N ASN A 117 13.94 2.26 -24.56
CA ASN A 117 14.07 0.82 -24.66
C ASN A 117 14.66 0.26 -23.37
N TYR A 118 14.59 -1.04 -23.15
CA TYR A 118 15.32 -1.75 -22.11
C TYR A 118 15.65 -3.16 -22.57
N ASP A 119 16.52 -3.83 -21.82
CA ASP A 119 16.85 -5.24 -22.03
C ASP A 119 15.77 -6.12 -21.38
N GLY A 120 14.85 -6.61 -22.21
CA GLY A 120 13.76 -7.49 -21.82
C GLY A 120 14.21 -8.88 -21.40
N SER A 121 15.41 -9.34 -21.76
CA SER A 121 15.94 -10.63 -21.28
C SER A 121 16.18 -10.59 -19.77
N SER A 122 16.62 -9.45 -19.25
CA SER A 122 16.83 -9.19 -17.82
C SER A 122 15.54 -9.02 -17.01
N THR A 123 14.38 -9.03 -17.67
CA THR A 123 13.06 -8.93 -17.03
C THR A 123 12.12 -10.06 -17.42
N GLY A 124 12.60 -11.06 -18.18
CA GLY A 124 11.77 -12.18 -18.66
C GLY A 124 10.70 -11.79 -19.68
N GLN A 125 10.94 -10.73 -20.46
CA GLN A 125 10.02 -10.17 -21.45
C GLN A 125 10.47 -10.35 -22.90
N ALA A 126 11.71 -10.79 -23.12
CA ALA A 126 12.27 -11.06 -24.44
C ALA A 126 13.37 -12.14 -24.34
N PRO A 127 13.65 -12.91 -25.42
CA PRO A 127 14.78 -13.84 -25.46
C PRO A 127 16.13 -13.08 -25.51
N GLY A 128 17.25 -13.80 -25.33
CA GLY A 128 18.57 -13.19 -25.29
C GLY A 128 19.05 -12.66 -26.65
N GLU A 129 18.72 -13.34 -27.74
CA GLU A 129 19.13 -12.97 -29.10
C GLU A 129 18.38 -11.76 -29.70
N ASP A 130 17.19 -11.45 -29.17
CA ASP A 130 16.37 -10.29 -29.55
C ASP A 130 15.74 -9.71 -28.28
N SER A 131 16.58 -9.06 -27.47
CA SER A 131 16.22 -8.69 -26.10
C SER A 131 15.61 -7.30 -25.96
N GLU A 132 15.57 -6.51 -27.02
CA GLU A 132 15.11 -5.12 -26.95
C GLU A 132 13.59 -5.04 -26.78
N VAL A 133 13.15 -4.30 -25.76
CA VAL A 133 11.74 -3.95 -25.55
C VAL A 133 11.59 -2.45 -25.46
N ILE A 134 10.58 -1.90 -26.14
CA ILE A 134 10.36 -0.46 -26.29
C ILE A 134 9.31 0.03 -25.29
N LEU A 135 9.65 1.10 -24.57
CA LEU A 135 8.82 1.84 -23.63
C LEU A 135 8.13 3.00 -24.33
N TYR A 136 6.80 3.02 -24.23
CA TYR A 136 5.96 4.10 -24.73
C TYR A 136 5.45 4.89 -23.53
N PRO A 137 5.77 6.19 -23.40
CA PRO A 137 5.24 7.04 -22.32
C PRO A 137 3.72 7.19 -22.40
N GLN A 138 3.03 7.02 -21.28
CA GLN A 138 1.57 7.01 -21.23
C GLN A 138 0.97 8.00 -20.24
N ALA A 139 1.55 8.14 -19.05
CA ALA A 139 1.10 9.10 -18.04
C ALA A 139 2.30 9.73 -17.31
N ILE A 140 2.16 11.00 -16.94
CA ILE A 140 3.18 11.78 -16.24
C ILE A 140 2.67 12.11 -14.84
N PHE A 141 3.53 11.96 -13.84
CA PHE A 141 3.30 12.39 -12.47
C PHE A 141 4.51 13.18 -11.97
N LYS A 142 4.33 14.04 -10.97
CA LYS A 142 5.48 14.69 -10.32
C LYS A 142 6.28 13.66 -9.53
N ASP A 143 7.60 13.76 -9.54
CA ASP A 143 8.48 12.88 -8.76
C ASP A 143 8.58 13.36 -7.30
N PRO A 144 7.97 12.66 -6.33
CA PRO A 144 8.02 13.06 -4.91
C PRO A 144 9.38 12.82 -4.26
N PHE A 145 10.27 12.05 -4.89
CA PHE A 145 11.60 11.72 -4.37
C PHE A 145 12.64 12.75 -4.78
N ARG A 146 12.51 13.28 -6.01
CA ARG A 146 13.44 14.28 -6.56
C ARG A 146 12.93 15.71 -6.43
N GLY A 147 11.62 15.91 -6.30
CA GLY A 147 11.00 17.22 -6.24
C GLY A 147 11.21 18.05 -7.51
N GLY A 148 10.95 19.36 -7.41
CA GLY A 148 11.12 20.31 -8.51
C GLY A 148 10.30 19.94 -9.75
N ASN A 149 10.91 20.07 -10.93
CA ASN A 149 10.30 19.77 -12.22
C ASN A 149 10.53 18.31 -12.69
N ASN A 150 11.06 17.45 -11.82
CA ASN A 150 11.31 16.04 -12.16
C ASN A 150 10.00 15.24 -12.16
N ILE A 151 9.96 14.18 -12.98
CA ILE A 151 8.73 13.45 -13.25
C ILE A 151 8.90 11.94 -13.17
N LEU A 152 7.81 11.27 -12.79
CA LEU A 152 7.60 9.84 -13.00
C LEU A 152 6.80 9.65 -14.29
N VAL A 153 7.12 8.62 -15.06
CA VAL A 153 6.52 8.34 -16.37
C VAL A 153 6.06 6.90 -16.40
N ILE A 154 4.76 6.65 -16.29
CA ILE A 154 4.19 5.32 -16.53
C ILE A 154 4.29 5.01 -18.02
N CYS A 155 4.86 3.87 -18.33
CA CYS A 155 5.05 3.38 -19.68
C CYS A 155 4.33 2.04 -19.88
N ASP A 156 3.93 1.77 -21.12
CA ASP A 156 3.64 0.41 -21.57
C ASP A 156 4.69 -0.08 -22.57
N SER A 157 4.72 -1.40 -22.78
CA SER A 157 5.85 -2.08 -23.42
C SER A 157 5.46 -2.74 -24.74
N TYR A 158 6.35 -2.63 -25.73
CA TYR A 158 6.18 -3.12 -27.09
C TYR A 158 7.45 -3.80 -27.60
N THR A 159 7.31 -4.70 -28.55
CA THR A 159 8.43 -5.18 -29.37
C THR A 159 9.00 -4.03 -30.22
N PRO A 160 10.21 -4.17 -30.78
CA PRO A 160 10.76 -3.21 -31.74
C PRO A 160 9.89 -3.03 -32.99
N SER A 161 9.11 -4.06 -33.36
CA SER A 161 8.14 -3.99 -34.46
C SER A 161 6.86 -3.21 -34.12
N GLY A 162 6.69 -2.79 -32.87
CA GLY A 162 5.54 -2.01 -32.40
C GLY A 162 4.35 -2.84 -31.92
N GLU A 163 4.52 -4.14 -31.66
CA GLU A 163 3.48 -5.03 -31.14
C GLU A 163 3.49 -5.03 -29.60
N PRO A 164 2.33 -5.00 -28.91
CA PRO A 164 2.30 -5.04 -27.45
C PRO A 164 2.81 -6.40 -26.95
N ILE A 165 3.77 -6.39 -26.02
CA ILE A 165 4.28 -7.64 -25.45
C ILE A 165 3.22 -8.34 -24.58
N PRO A 166 3.31 -9.66 -24.30
CA PRO A 166 2.25 -10.40 -23.58
C PRO A 166 1.87 -9.84 -22.20
N THR A 167 2.82 -9.22 -21.50
CA THR A 167 2.60 -8.58 -20.18
C THR A 167 2.04 -7.15 -20.28
N ASN A 168 1.97 -6.54 -21.47
CA ASN A 168 1.30 -5.26 -21.69
C ASN A 168 -0.23 -5.43 -21.67
N LYS A 169 -0.80 -5.41 -20.46
CA LYS A 169 -2.27 -5.44 -20.27
C LYS A 169 -2.91 -4.09 -20.52
N ARG A 170 -2.13 -3.00 -20.44
CA ARG A 170 -2.61 -1.63 -20.65
C ARG A 170 -3.12 -1.42 -22.07
N HIS A 171 -2.45 -1.98 -23.08
CA HIS A 171 -2.84 -1.83 -24.48
C HIS A 171 -4.29 -2.28 -24.73
N ARG A 172 -4.68 -3.47 -24.24
CA ARG A 172 -6.05 -3.97 -24.41
C ARG A 172 -7.05 -3.16 -23.59
N ALA A 173 -6.70 -2.73 -22.39
CA ALA A 173 -7.54 -1.84 -21.58
C ALA A 173 -7.78 -0.50 -22.28
N ALA A 174 -6.75 0.09 -22.88
CA ALA A 174 -6.84 1.34 -23.63
C ALA A 174 -7.80 1.22 -24.82
N GLN A 175 -7.80 0.10 -25.54
CA GLN A 175 -8.77 -0.16 -26.60
C GLN A 175 -10.22 -0.18 -26.08
N ILE A 176 -10.46 -0.83 -24.94
CA ILE A 176 -11.81 -0.90 -24.32
C ILE A 176 -12.25 0.49 -23.89
N PHE A 177 -11.39 1.25 -23.22
CA PHE A 177 -11.72 2.60 -22.74
C PHE A 177 -11.75 3.66 -23.85
N SER A 178 -11.29 3.33 -25.06
CA SER A 178 -11.44 4.16 -26.26
C SER A 178 -12.72 3.83 -27.06
N ASP A 179 -13.43 2.74 -26.73
CA ASP A 179 -14.70 2.42 -27.38
C ASP A 179 -15.75 3.47 -27.01
N ALA A 180 -16.41 4.06 -28.02
CA ALA A 180 -17.38 5.13 -27.84
C ALA A 180 -18.52 4.76 -26.86
N LYS A 181 -18.94 3.49 -26.81
CA LYS A 181 -19.96 3.02 -25.86
C LYS A 181 -19.49 3.12 -24.41
N VAL A 182 -18.20 2.87 -24.18
CA VAL A 182 -17.58 2.95 -22.85
C VAL A 182 -17.29 4.40 -22.50
N VAL A 183 -16.74 5.19 -23.43
CA VAL A 183 -16.46 6.63 -23.23
C VAL A 183 -17.73 7.38 -22.81
N ASN A 184 -18.85 7.13 -23.49
CA ASN A 184 -20.13 7.80 -23.20
C ASN A 184 -20.69 7.44 -21.81
N GLU A 185 -20.33 6.28 -21.27
CA GLU A 185 -20.74 5.82 -19.95
C GLU A 185 -19.79 6.31 -18.84
N VAL A 186 -18.67 6.96 -19.15
CA VAL A 186 -17.73 7.58 -18.17
C VAL A 186 -17.50 6.67 -16.94
N PRO A 187 -16.88 5.49 -17.14
CA PRO A 187 -16.67 4.52 -16.07
C PRO A 187 -15.71 5.07 -15.02
N TRP A 188 -16.15 5.09 -13.76
CA TRP A 188 -15.36 5.48 -12.61
C TRP A 188 -14.94 4.24 -11.84
N PHE A 189 -13.68 4.25 -11.39
CA PHE A 189 -13.11 3.22 -10.55
C PHE A 189 -12.57 3.85 -9.26
N GLY A 190 -12.88 3.22 -8.13
CA GLY A 190 -12.22 3.46 -6.84
C GLY A 190 -11.62 2.16 -6.37
N ILE A 191 -10.30 2.09 -6.23
CA ILE A 191 -9.59 0.84 -5.94
C ILE A 191 -8.93 0.94 -4.57
N GLU A 192 -9.22 -0.04 -3.72
CA GLU A 192 -8.74 -0.18 -2.34
C GLU A 192 -7.59 -1.17 -2.34
N GLN A 193 -6.34 -0.69 -2.31
CA GLN A 193 -5.15 -1.54 -2.33
C GLN A 193 -4.73 -1.87 -0.90
N GLU A 194 -4.92 -3.12 -0.48
CA GLU A 194 -4.34 -3.64 0.74
C GLU A 194 -2.91 -4.15 0.50
N TYR A 195 -2.06 -4.06 1.52
CA TYR A 195 -0.68 -4.52 1.47
C TYR A 195 -0.16 -4.86 2.86
N THR A 196 0.89 -5.68 2.91
CA THR A 196 1.55 -6.04 4.17
C THR A 196 3.02 -5.62 4.15
N LEU A 197 3.46 -4.99 5.24
CA LEU A 197 4.84 -4.61 5.46
C LEU A 197 5.59 -5.75 6.16
N LEU A 198 6.74 -6.14 5.62
CA LEU A 198 7.55 -7.25 6.10
C LEU A 198 8.95 -6.78 6.50
N GLN A 199 9.49 -7.38 7.54
CA GLN A 199 10.88 -7.24 7.97
C GLN A 199 11.81 -7.87 6.92
N THR A 200 12.80 -7.12 6.46
CA THR A 200 13.66 -7.50 5.32
C THR A 200 14.39 -8.84 5.50
N ASP A 201 15.02 -9.06 6.66
CA ASP A 201 15.90 -10.22 6.85
C ASP A 201 15.13 -11.54 7.03
N VAL A 202 13.94 -11.47 7.63
CA VAL A 202 13.17 -12.66 8.05
C VAL A 202 11.86 -12.83 7.27
N LYS A 203 11.50 -11.86 6.43
CA LYS A 203 10.23 -11.79 5.69
C LYS A 203 9.00 -12.02 6.59
N TRP A 204 9.08 -11.52 7.82
CA TRP A 204 8.03 -11.63 8.84
C TRP A 204 7.32 -10.29 9.01
N PRO A 205 6.02 -10.21 9.30
CA PRO A 205 5.32 -8.94 9.27
C PRO A 205 5.86 -7.91 10.27
N LEU A 206 5.72 -6.65 9.91
CA LEU A 206 6.22 -5.55 10.71
C LEU A 206 5.48 -5.45 12.04
N GLY A 207 6.23 -5.34 13.14
CA GLY A 207 5.66 -5.33 14.49
C GLY A 207 5.46 -6.72 15.11
N TRP A 208 5.67 -7.79 14.35
CA TRP A 208 5.57 -9.15 14.88
C TRP A 208 6.88 -9.57 15.57
N PRO A 209 6.80 -10.34 16.68
CA PRO A 209 7.98 -10.97 17.25
C PRO A 209 8.54 -12.00 16.26
N VAL A 210 9.85 -11.95 16.03
CA VAL A 210 10.53 -12.90 15.12
C VAL A 210 10.31 -14.33 15.62
N GLY A 211 9.78 -15.20 14.75
CA GLY A 211 9.46 -16.59 15.09
C GLY A 211 8.22 -16.76 15.99
N GLY A 212 7.43 -15.70 16.17
CA GLY A 212 6.21 -15.74 16.97
C GLY A 212 5.07 -14.91 16.37
N TYR A 213 3.98 -14.82 17.13
CA TYR A 213 2.77 -14.10 16.76
C TYR A 213 2.48 -13.00 17.77
N PRO A 214 1.90 -11.87 17.36
CA PRO A 214 1.38 -10.87 18.29
C PRO A 214 0.09 -11.37 18.95
N GLY A 215 -0.57 -10.51 19.73
CA GLY A 215 -1.92 -10.81 20.23
C GLY A 215 -2.92 -11.04 19.08
N PRO A 216 -4.09 -11.64 19.35
CA PRO A 216 -5.10 -11.90 18.32
C PRO A 216 -5.58 -10.61 17.63
N GLN A 217 -6.11 -10.76 16.42
CA GLN A 217 -6.74 -9.66 15.67
C GLN A 217 -7.84 -8.96 16.47
N GLY A 218 -8.02 -7.66 16.25
CA GLY A 218 -8.99 -6.83 16.98
C GLY A 218 -8.47 -5.43 17.33
N PRO A 219 -7.31 -5.29 18.01
CA PRO A 219 -6.82 -3.99 18.45
C PRO A 219 -6.05 -3.20 17.37
N TYR A 220 -5.90 -3.73 16.16
CA TYR A 220 -5.01 -3.19 15.12
C TYR A 220 -5.72 -2.31 14.07
N TYR A 221 -6.93 -2.72 13.65
CA TYR A 221 -7.71 -1.99 12.65
C TYR A 221 -7.96 -0.54 13.10
N CYS A 222 -7.58 0.42 12.24
CA CYS A 222 -7.68 1.86 12.51
C CYS A 222 -7.05 2.33 13.84
N ALA A 223 -6.10 1.58 14.40
CA ALA A 223 -5.59 1.84 15.73
C ALA A 223 -4.53 2.96 15.78
N ALA A 224 -4.46 3.64 16.92
CA ALA A 224 -3.35 4.51 17.30
C ALA A 224 -2.60 3.90 18.49
N GLY A 225 -1.27 3.94 18.47
CA GLY A 225 -0.40 3.41 19.53
C GLY A 225 0.75 2.56 19.00
N ALA A 226 1.91 2.64 19.65
CA ALA A 226 3.13 1.95 19.26
C ALA A 226 3.04 0.41 19.38
N ASP A 227 2.10 -0.08 20.18
CA ASP A 227 1.80 -1.50 20.39
C ASP A 227 0.78 -2.07 19.38
N LYS A 228 0.26 -1.23 18.48
CA LYS A 228 -0.86 -1.59 17.57
C LYS A 228 -0.64 -1.18 16.13
N SER A 229 -0.06 0.00 15.89
CA SER A 229 0.06 0.61 14.57
C SER A 229 1.51 0.60 14.11
N PHE A 230 1.87 -0.40 13.30
CA PHE A 230 3.24 -0.64 12.85
C PHE A 230 3.42 -0.17 11.42
N GLY A 231 4.38 0.74 11.17
CA GLY A 231 4.67 1.24 9.81
C GLY A 231 3.86 2.46 9.37
N ARG A 232 3.24 3.19 10.32
CA ARG A 232 2.48 4.42 10.01
C ARG A 232 3.29 5.46 9.23
N ASP A 233 4.58 5.60 9.55
CA ASP A 233 5.46 6.54 8.85
C ASP A 233 5.53 6.26 7.34
N ILE A 234 5.46 4.98 6.93
CA ILE A 234 5.43 4.57 5.52
C ILE A 234 4.09 4.96 4.89
N SER A 235 2.98 4.63 5.55
CA SER A 235 1.62 4.96 5.09
C SER A 235 1.44 6.49 4.93
N ASP A 236 1.81 7.27 5.95
CA ASP A 236 1.65 8.74 5.92
C ASP A 236 2.58 9.41 4.90
N ALA A 237 3.82 8.91 4.73
CA ALA A 237 4.74 9.39 3.71
C ALA A 237 4.22 9.06 2.30
N HIS A 238 3.74 7.85 2.08
CA HIS A 238 3.13 7.41 0.83
C HIS A 238 1.92 8.24 0.45
N TYR A 239 1.06 8.54 1.43
CA TYR A 239 -0.11 9.37 1.20
C TYR A 239 0.29 10.77 0.70
N LYS A 240 1.22 11.43 1.39
CA LYS A 240 1.72 12.75 0.95
C LYS A 240 2.44 12.69 -0.40
N ALA A 241 3.22 11.65 -0.65
CA ALA A 241 3.92 11.46 -1.92
C ALA A 241 2.95 11.28 -3.09
N CYS A 242 1.87 10.52 -2.91
CA CYS A 242 0.82 10.35 -3.92
C CYS A 242 0.08 11.66 -4.19
N LEU A 243 -0.28 12.41 -3.13
CA LEU A 243 -0.90 13.74 -3.28
C LEU A 243 0.02 14.70 -4.04
N TYR A 244 1.32 14.73 -3.71
CA TYR A 244 2.31 15.54 -4.41
C TYR A 244 2.44 15.14 -5.89
N ALA A 245 2.48 13.84 -6.17
CA ALA A 245 2.61 13.29 -7.51
C ALA A 245 1.40 13.62 -8.42
N GLY A 246 0.25 13.96 -7.83
CA GLY A 246 -1.00 14.19 -8.53
C GLY A 246 -1.86 12.93 -8.68
N ILE A 247 -1.59 11.88 -7.90
CA ILE A 247 -2.42 10.68 -7.86
C ILE A 247 -3.70 11.00 -7.09
N ASN A 248 -4.85 10.54 -7.61
CA ASN A 248 -6.17 10.65 -6.96
C ASN A 248 -6.32 9.73 -5.74
N ILE A 249 -5.39 9.78 -4.79
CA ILE A 249 -5.48 9.04 -3.53
C ILE A 249 -6.58 9.66 -2.65
N SER A 250 -7.51 8.83 -2.17
CA SER A 250 -8.71 9.29 -1.44
C SER A 250 -8.68 8.95 0.05
N GLY A 251 -7.81 8.05 0.49
CA GLY A 251 -7.64 7.72 1.91
C GLY A 251 -6.60 6.64 2.18
N THR A 252 -6.42 6.35 3.47
CA THR A 252 -5.62 5.23 3.99
C THR A 252 -6.10 4.83 5.37
N ASN A 253 -5.94 3.56 5.73
CA ASN A 253 -6.21 3.03 7.07
C ASN A 253 -5.24 1.88 7.41
N GLY A 254 -5.04 1.67 8.72
CA GLY A 254 -4.40 0.44 9.21
C GLY A 254 -5.40 -0.70 9.16
N GLU A 255 -4.98 -1.84 8.61
CA GLU A 255 -5.85 -2.99 8.41
C GLU A 255 -5.92 -3.93 9.63
N VAL A 256 -6.73 -4.97 9.53
CA VAL A 256 -7.01 -5.90 10.64
C VAL A 256 -5.76 -6.65 11.10
N MET A 257 -4.88 -7.06 10.19
CA MET A 257 -3.64 -7.75 10.53
C MET A 257 -2.55 -6.73 10.93
N PRO A 258 -1.82 -6.91 12.03
CA PRO A 258 -0.76 -6.00 12.43
C PRO A 258 0.36 -5.94 11.38
N GLY A 259 0.69 -4.73 10.91
CA GLY A 259 1.62 -4.51 9.81
C GLY A 259 0.97 -4.53 8.41
N GLN A 260 -0.34 -4.76 8.34
CA GLN A 260 -1.16 -4.61 7.14
C GLN A 260 -1.78 -3.21 7.10
N TRP A 261 -1.90 -2.68 5.89
CA TRP A 261 -2.42 -1.34 5.61
C TRP A 261 -3.21 -1.35 4.31
N GLU A 262 -4.03 -0.32 4.14
CA GLU A 262 -4.76 -0.05 2.90
C GLU A 262 -4.57 1.40 2.47
N TYR A 263 -4.58 1.64 1.16
CA TYR A 263 -4.82 2.97 0.59
C TYR A 263 -5.84 2.89 -0.53
N GLN A 264 -6.61 3.96 -0.71
CA GLN A 264 -7.65 4.03 -1.73
C GLN A 264 -7.29 5.03 -2.82
N VAL A 265 -7.49 4.65 -4.09
CA VAL A 265 -7.28 5.52 -5.26
C VAL A 265 -8.58 5.63 -6.05
N GLY A 266 -9.04 6.87 -6.22
CA GLY A 266 -10.19 7.22 -7.04
C GLY A 266 -11.23 8.08 -6.30
N PRO A 267 -12.31 8.46 -6.99
CA PRO A 267 -12.71 7.96 -8.31
C PRO A 267 -11.77 8.44 -9.45
N SER A 268 -11.33 7.51 -10.30
CA SER A 268 -10.54 7.80 -11.52
C SER A 268 -11.24 7.24 -12.75
N VAL A 269 -11.11 7.90 -13.91
CA VAL A 269 -11.88 7.56 -15.11
C VAL A 269 -11.12 6.59 -16.01
N GLY A 270 -11.75 5.44 -16.32
CA GLY A 270 -11.24 4.52 -17.35
C GLY A 270 -9.76 4.13 -17.17
N ILE A 271 -8.95 4.41 -18.19
CA ILE A 271 -7.53 4.01 -18.23
C ILE A 271 -6.67 4.65 -17.12
N GLU A 272 -7.04 5.85 -16.66
CA GLU A 272 -6.33 6.59 -15.61
C GLU A 272 -6.27 5.82 -14.30
N ALA A 273 -7.32 5.05 -13.97
CA ALA A 273 -7.37 4.27 -12.74
C ALA A 273 -6.21 3.26 -12.65
N GLY A 274 -5.89 2.60 -13.78
CA GLY A 274 -4.76 1.69 -13.85
C GLY A 274 -3.41 2.42 -13.72
N ASP A 275 -3.26 3.54 -14.42
CA ASP A 275 -2.03 4.34 -14.39
C ASP A 275 -1.75 4.89 -12.98
N HIS A 276 -2.79 5.37 -12.28
CA HIS A 276 -2.70 5.86 -10.90
C HIS A 276 -2.34 4.74 -9.92
N ILE A 277 -2.97 3.56 -10.03
CA ILE A 277 -2.65 2.43 -9.16
C ILE A 277 -1.21 1.98 -9.36
N TRP A 278 -0.73 1.81 -10.59
CA TRP A 278 0.64 1.39 -10.83
C TRP A 278 1.67 2.43 -10.38
N CYS A 279 1.41 3.72 -10.58
CA CYS A 279 2.29 4.77 -10.05
C CYS A 279 2.29 4.78 -8.51
N SER A 280 1.12 4.62 -7.88
CA SER A 280 1.03 4.57 -6.41
C SER A 280 1.77 3.37 -5.82
N ARG A 281 1.73 2.20 -6.46
CA ARG A 281 2.48 1.01 -6.06
C ARG A 281 3.99 1.24 -6.16
N TYR A 282 4.45 1.84 -7.25
CA TYR A 282 5.85 2.21 -7.41
C TYR A 282 6.33 3.16 -6.30
N ILE A 283 5.54 4.20 -5.99
CA ILE A 283 5.87 5.14 -4.93
C ILE A 283 5.92 4.42 -3.57
N LEU A 284 4.97 3.52 -3.28
CA LEU A 284 4.97 2.74 -2.04
C LEU A 284 6.23 1.88 -1.93
N GLU A 285 6.56 1.14 -2.98
CA GLU A 285 7.73 0.25 -2.98
C GLU A 285 9.04 1.03 -2.81
N ARG A 286 9.19 2.20 -3.46
CA ARG A 286 10.34 3.10 -3.28
C ARG A 286 10.42 3.70 -1.87
N ILE A 287 9.29 3.98 -1.21
CA ILE A 287 9.29 4.42 0.19
C ILE A 287 9.70 3.26 1.12
N THR A 288 9.20 2.05 0.86
CA THR A 288 9.60 0.87 1.64
C THR A 288 11.08 0.53 1.46
N GLU A 289 11.64 0.75 0.27
CA GLU A 289 13.08 0.68 -0.02
C GLU A 289 13.88 1.61 0.89
N GLN A 290 13.47 2.89 1.00
CA GLN A 290 14.13 3.87 1.88
C GLN A 290 13.97 3.53 3.38
N ALA A 291 12.84 2.93 3.76
CA ALA A 291 12.60 2.47 5.13
C ALA A 291 13.35 1.18 5.47
N GLY A 292 13.85 0.45 4.47
CA GLY A 292 14.43 -0.89 4.60
C GLY A 292 13.40 -1.92 5.07
N VAL A 293 12.19 -1.85 4.51
CA VAL A 293 11.04 -2.73 4.73
C VAL A 293 10.68 -3.37 3.40
N VAL A 294 10.22 -4.61 3.41
CA VAL A 294 9.75 -5.31 2.23
C VAL A 294 8.24 -5.13 2.09
N LEU A 295 7.79 -4.74 0.90
CA LEU A 295 6.38 -4.67 0.55
C LEU A 295 5.89 -6.04 0.04
N SER A 296 4.72 -6.47 0.48
CA SER A 296 4.01 -7.61 -0.09
C SER A 296 2.59 -7.24 -0.52
N LEU A 297 2.25 -7.60 -1.75
CA LEU A 297 0.89 -7.56 -2.31
C LEU A 297 0.28 -8.97 -2.43
N ASP A 298 0.89 -9.97 -1.77
CA ASP A 298 0.39 -11.34 -1.74
C ASP A 298 -1.00 -11.37 -1.05
N PRO A 299 -2.02 -12.02 -1.64
CA PRO A 299 -3.37 -12.05 -1.06
C PRO A 299 -3.45 -12.80 0.28
N LYS A 300 -2.44 -13.61 0.62
CA LYS A 300 -2.37 -14.33 1.89
C LYS A 300 -0.92 -14.44 2.37
N PRO A 301 -0.34 -13.34 2.89
CA PRO A 301 1.08 -13.28 3.23
C PRO A 301 1.45 -14.17 4.43
N ILE A 302 0.49 -14.46 5.32
CA ILE A 302 0.66 -15.34 6.47
C ILE A 302 -0.49 -16.36 6.51
N GLU A 303 -0.14 -17.64 6.66
CA GLU A 303 -1.11 -18.72 6.79
C GLU A 303 -1.85 -18.68 8.15
N GLY A 304 -3.03 -19.32 8.18
CA GLY A 304 -3.86 -19.41 9.38
C GLY A 304 -4.89 -18.27 9.50
N ASP A 305 -5.28 -17.99 10.74
CA ASP A 305 -6.37 -17.08 11.11
C ASP A 305 -5.92 -15.60 11.16
N TRP A 306 -5.27 -15.17 10.09
CA TRP A 306 -4.87 -13.79 9.83
C TRP A 306 -5.56 -13.30 8.57
N ASN A 307 -5.97 -12.05 8.51
CA ASN A 307 -6.64 -11.54 7.32
C ASN A 307 -5.75 -11.66 6.06
N GLY A 308 -6.40 -11.88 4.91
CA GLY A 308 -5.74 -11.77 3.61
C GLY A 308 -5.65 -10.31 3.18
N ALA A 309 -4.99 -10.07 2.04
CA ALA A 309 -4.90 -8.77 1.40
C ALA A 309 -5.80 -8.71 0.16
N GLY A 310 -6.77 -7.79 0.16
CA GLY A 310 -7.68 -7.52 -0.93
C GLY A 310 -7.21 -6.45 -1.92
N CYS A 311 -7.99 -6.32 -3.00
CA CYS A 311 -7.90 -5.19 -3.92
C CYS A 311 -9.32 -4.79 -4.37
N HIS A 312 -10.17 -4.35 -3.43
CA HIS A 312 -11.58 -4.10 -3.74
C HIS A 312 -11.70 -3.02 -4.81
N THR A 313 -12.63 -3.22 -5.75
CA THR A 313 -12.84 -2.30 -6.87
C THR A 313 -14.28 -1.80 -6.85
N ASN A 314 -14.44 -0.56 -6.41
CA ASN A 314 -15.66 0.22 -6.56
C ASN A 314 -15.81 0.64 -8.02
N TYR A 315 -17.02 0.52 -8.57
CA TYR A 315 -17.29 0.81 -9.98
C TYR A 315 -18.63 1.52 -10.16
N SER A 316 -18.66 2.51 -11.06
CA SER A 316 -19.92 3.07 -11.55
C SER A 316 -19.80 3.60 -12.97
N THR A 317 -20.91 3.59 -13.72
CA THR A 317 -21.04 4.37 -14.95
C THR A 317 -21.88 5.62 -14.71
N LYS A 318 -21.90 6.54 -15.68
CA LYS A 318 -22.76 7.72 -15.69
C LYS A 318 -24.22 7.32 -15.45
N SER A 319 -24.72 6.32 -16.18
CA SER A 319 -26.09 5.82 -16.03
C SER A 319 -26.38 5.24 -14.63
N MET A 320 -25.37 4.66 -13.95
CA MET A 320 -25.53 4.18 -12.57
C MET A 320 -25.62 5.32 -11.54
N ARG A 321 -25.01 6.48 -11.84
CA ARG A 321 -24.96 7.64 -10.94
C ARG A 321 -26.17 8.58 -11.10
N GLU A 322 -26.96 8.40 -12.16
CA GLU A 322 -28.16 9.18 -12.45
C GLU A 322 -29.43 8.59 -11.81
N GLU A 323 -30.54 9.33 -11.92
CA GLU A 323 -31.85 8.88 -11.41
C GLU A 323 -32.27 7.55 -12.05
N GLY A 324 -32.72 6.60 -11.23
CA GLY A 324 -33.00 5.23 -11.68
C GLY A 324 -31.78 4.32 -11.84
N GLY A 325 -30.57 4.81 -11.56
CA GLY A 325 -29.31 4.08 -11.73
C GLY A 325 -29.20 2.76 -10.93
N PHE A 326 -29.98 2.58 -9.87
CA PHE A 326 -30.00 1.32 -9.10
C PHE A 326 -30.42 0.11 -9.95
N GLU A 327 -31.32 0.27 -10.93
CA GLU A 327 -31.68 -0.81 -11.84
C GLU A 327 -30.53 -1.15 -12.80
N VAL A 328 -29.73 -0.15 -13.19
CA VAL A 328 -28.49 -0.36 -13.97
C VAL A 328 -27.46 -1.13 -13.15
N ILE A 329 -27.33 -0.83 -11.85
CA ILE A 329 -26.45 -1.56 -10.91
C ILE A 329 -26.86 -3.02 -10.81
N LYS A 330 -28.15 -3.33 -10.59
CA LYS A 330 -28.64 -4.72 -10.55
C LYS A 330 -28.32 -5.48 -11.83
N LYS A 331 -28.53 -4.85 -12.99
CA LYS A 331 -28.20 -5.45 -14.29
C LYS A 331 -26.70 -5.72 -14.43
N ALA A 332 -25.85 -4.81 -13.95
CA ALA A 332 -24.40 -5.03 -13.95
C ALA A 332 -24.00 -6.21 -13.05
N ILE A 333 -24.54 -6.31 -11.82
CA ILE A 333 -24.28 -7.43 -10.92
C ILE A 333 -24.70 -8.77 -11.55
N LEU A 334 -25.87 -8.81 -12.21
CA LEU A 334 -26.30 -10.00 -12.94
C LEU A 334 -25.30 -10.38 -14.03
N ASN A 335 -24.85 -9.41 -14.83
CA ASN A 335 -23.84 -9.65 -15.88
C ASN A 335 -22.51 -10.14 -15.29
N LEU A 336 -22.07 -9.62 -14.14
CA LEU A 336 -20.88 -10.10 -13.43
C LEU A 336 -21.06 -11.56 -12.98
N SER A 337 -22.23 -11.94 -12.46
CA SER A 337 -22.48 -13.32 -12.00
C SER A 337 -22.39 -14.34 -13.13
N LEU A 338 -22.75 -13.95 -14.36
CA LEU A 338 -22.68 -14.82 -15.53
C LEU A 338 -21.24 -15.08 -15.99
N ARG A 339 -20.29 -14.24 -15.55
CA ARG A 339 -18.87 -14.31 -15.93
C ARG A 339 -17.94 -14.48 -14.73
N HIS A 340 -18.48 -14.91 -13.59
CA HIS A 340 -17.73 -15.00 -12.34
C HIS A 340 -16.43 -15.82 -12.48
N LYS A 341 -16.48 -16.98 -13.16
CA LYS A 341 -15.29 -17.82 -13.39
C LYS A 341 -14.22 -17.12 -14.24
N ASP A 342 -14.64 -16.40 -15.29
CA ASP A 342 -13.73 -15.63 -16.14
C ASP A 342 -13.07 -14.48 -15.36
N HIS A 343 -13.78 -13.89 -14.40
CA HIS A 343 -13.25 -12.79 -13.60
C HIS A 343 -12.28 -13.30 -12.54
N ILE A 344 -12.60 -14.40 -11.85
CA ILE A 344 -11.69 -15.01 -10.87
C ILE A 344 -10.35 -15.39 -11.51
N SER A 345 -10.32 -15.89 -12.74
CA SER A 345 -9.05 -16.20 -13.42
C SER A 345 -8.20 -14.98 -13.78
N ALA A 346 -8.76 -13.77 -13.68
CA ALA A 346 -8.09 -12.51 -13.94
C ALA A 346 -7.88 -11.65 -12.67
N TYR A 347 -8.37 -12.07 -11.50
CA TYR A 347 -8.34 -11.28 -10.25
C TYR A 347 -7.11 -11.58 -9.36
N GLY A 348 -6.06 -12.12 -9.96
CA GLY A 348 -4.79 -12.43 -9.30
C GLY A 348 -4.64 -13.92 -9.04
N GLU A 349 -3.39 -14.38 -9.06
CA GLU A 349 -3.05 -15.75 -8.64
C GLU A 349 -3.09 -15.87 -7.11
N GLY A 350 -3.28 -17.07 -6.59
CA GLY A 350 -3.36 -17.29 -5.13
C GLY A 350 -4.70 -16.95 -4.49
N THR A 351 -5.67 -16.44 -5.26
CA THR A 351 -7.06 -16.31 -4.80
C THR A 351 -7.66 -17.70 -4.58
N LYS A 352 -7.69 -18.17 -3.32
CA LYS A 352 -8.51 -19.31 -2.94
C LYS A 352 -9.94 -18.80 -2.88
N GLY A 353 -10.77 -19.23 -3.84
CA GLY A 353 -12.18 -18.84 -3.90
C GLY A 353 -12.83 -19.02 -2.52
N GLY A 354 -13.29 -17.91 -1.95
CA GLY A 354 -14.12 -17.89 -0.75
C GLY A 354 -15.54 -18.33 -1.05
#